data_AF-A0A7S0XSM7-F1
#
_entry.id   AF-A0A7S0XSM7-F1
#
_cell.length_a   1.000
_cell.length_b   1.000
_cell.length_c   1.000
_cell.angle_alpha   90.00
_cell.angle_beta   90.00
_cell.angle_gamma   90.00
#
_symmetry.space_group_name_H-M   'P 1'
#
loop_
_entity.id
_entity.type
_entity.pdbx_description
1 polymer ?
#
loop_
_entity_poly.entity_id
_entity_poly.type
_entity_poly.pdbx_seq_one_letter_code
_entity_poly.pdbx_strand_id
1 'polypeptide(L)'
;WAKARLEHANKAARNVKGGSASKEAIEVEMVTKILKHLEGGKDIRAGDWSVAEVELLNEMLLLTSKPYVWLLNLSEGDYVRKKNKWLPKIKEWVDSHGGGALIP
;
A
#
# COMPACT_ATOMS: atom_id res chain seq x y z
N TRP A 1 -13.82 -0.73 1.48
CA TRP A 1 -13.26 -1.34 2.71
C TRP A 1 -12.65 -0.29 3.64
N ALA A 2 -11.57 0.41 3.25
CA ALA A 2 -10.97 1.48 4.10
C ALA A 2 -11.99 2.59 4.47
N LYS A 3 -12.85 3.00 3.52
CA LYS A 3 -13.96 3.93 3.78
C LYS A 3 -14.97 3.39 4.81
N ALA A 4 -15.31 2.11 4.73
CA ALA A 4 -16.20 1.47 5.71
C ALA A 4 -15.55 1.41 7.10
N ARG A 5 -14.26 1.07 7.18
CA ARG A 5 -13.51 1.10 8.44
C ARG A 5 -13.47 2.50 9.04
N LEU A 6 -13.30 3.53 8.21
CA LEU A 6 -13.35 4.92 8.64
C LEU A 6 -14.73 5.30 9.19
N GLU A 7 -15.83 4.85 8.57
CA GLU A 7 -17.18 5.08 9.10
C GLU A 7 -17.40 4.40 10.45
N HIS A 8 -16.93 3.15 10.60
CA HIS A 8 -16.99 2.44 11.88
C HIS A 8 -16.17 3.15 12.97
N ALA A 9 -14.94 3.57 12.65
CA ALA A 9 -14.07 4.29 13.57
C ALA A 9 -14.69 5.64 13.97
N ASN A 10 -15.27 6.39 13.02
CA ASN A 10 -15.98 7.64 13.31
C ASN A 10 -17.20 7.44 14.21
N LYS A 11 -17.96 6.36 14.00
CA LYS A 11 -19.11 6.02 14.86
C LYS A 11 -18.66 5.64 16.26
N ALA A 12 -17.57 4.88 16.39
CA ALA A 12 -16.98 4.53 17.68
C ALA A 12 -16.48 5.78 18.43
N ALA A 13 -15.74 6.66 17.75
CA ALA A 13 -15.23 7.91 18.34
C ALA A 13 -16.36 8.84 18.83
N ARG A 14 -17.50 8.92 18.11
CA ARG A 14 -18.67 9.72 18.53
C ARG A 14 -19.35 9.19 19.81
N ASN A 15 -19.27 7.88 20.06
CA ASN A 15 -19.89 7.26 21.23
C ASN A 15 -19.04 7.41 22.50
N VAL A 16 -17.75 7.75 22.36
CA VAL A 16 -16.85 8.00 23.48
C VAL A 16 -17.02 9.45 23.95
N LYS A 17 -17.62 9.66 25.12
CA LYS A 17 -17.66 10.96 25.80
C LYS A 17 -16.29 11.25 26.45
N GLY A 18 -15.28 11.58 25.66
CA GLY A 18 -13.95 11.95 26.15
C GLY A 18 -13.12 12.54 25.01
N GLY A 19 -12.54 13.72 25.23
CA GLY A 19 -11.90 14.53 24.18
C GLY A 19 -10.69 13.88 23.49
N SER A 20 -10.31 14.50 22.36
CA SER A 20 -9.14 14.41 21.45
C SER A 20 -8.02 13.35 21.58
N ALA A 21 -7.88 12.62 22.68
CA ALA A 21 -6.79 11.67 22.96
C ALA A 21 -7.29 10.23 23.19
N SER A 22 -8.54 9.92 22.85
CA SER A 22 -9.03 8.53 22.92
C SER A 22 -8.42 7.67 21.81
N LYS A 23 -8.29 6.36 22.05
CA LYS A 23 -7.74 5.41 21.07
C LYS A 23 -8.49 5.45 19.74
N GLU A 24 -9.80 5.69 19.80
CA GLU A 24 -10.70 5.78 18.65
C GLU A 24 -10.42 7.03 17.81
N ALA A 25 -10.07 8.16 18.44
CA ALA A 25 -9.71 9.38 17.71
C ALA A 25 -8.39 9.21 16.94
N ILE A 26 -7.41 8.55 17.54
CA ILE A 26 -6.12 8.21 16.91
C ILE A 26 -6.36 7.23 15.75
N GLU A 27 -7.22 6.23 15.93
CA GLU A 27 -7.57 5.29 14.86
C GLU A 27 -8.22 6.01 13.67
N VAL A 28 -9.14 6.96 13.90
CA VAL A 28 -9.74 7.76 12.83
C VAL A 28 -8.67 8.53 12.04
N GLU A 29 -7.69 9.13 12.72
CA GLU A 29 -6.60 9.85 12.08
C GLU A 29 -5.72 8.91 11.22
N MET A 30 -5.32 7.76 11.78
CA MET A 30 -4.51 6.76 11.08
C MET A 30 -5.23 6.20 9.85
N VAL A 31 -6.50 5.82 9.98
CA VAL A 31 -7.30 5.31 8.84
C VAL A 31 -7.52 6.41 7.79
N THR A 32 -7.65 7.67 8.20
CA THR A 32 -7.75 8.80 7.27
C THR A 32 -6.46 9.00 6.47
N LYS A 33 -5.29 8.88 7.11
CA LYS A 33 -3.98 8.93 6.42
C LYS A 33 -3.84 7.79 5.42
N ILE A 34 -4.20 6.57 5.82
CA ILE A 34 -4.20 5.37 4.95
C ILE A 34 -5.10 5.60 3.73
N LEU A 35 -6.31 6.12 3.94
CA LEU A 35 -7.25 6.38 2.85
C LEU A 35 -6.70 7.43 1.87
N LYS A 36 -6.14 8.53 2.37
CA LYS A 36 -5.51 9.56 1.53
C LYS A 36 -4.34 9.01 0.71
N HIS A 37 -3.53 8.12 1.29
CA HIS A 37 -2.41 7.48 0.59
C HIS A 37 -2.90 6.60 -0.56
N LEU A 38 -3.96 5.80 -0.31
CA LEU A 38 -4.60 4.97 -1.34
C LEU A 38 -5.28 5.79 -2.44
N GLU A 39 -5.97 6.88 -2.09
CA GLU A 39 -6.62 7.77 -3.05
C GLU A 39 -5.59 8.53 -3.91
N GLY A 40 -4.36 8.73 -3.39
CA GLY A 40 -3.22 9.21 -4.16
C GLY A 40 -2.63 8.18 -5.14
N GLY A 41 -3.23 6.99 -5.27
CA GLY A 41 -2.77 5.94 -6.17
C GLY A 41 -1.47 5.25 -5.74
N LYS A 42 -1.07 5.41 -4.47
CA LYS A 42 0.17 4.82 -3.94
C LYS A 42 -0.13 3.56 -3.16
N ASP A 43 0.67 2.53 -3.39
CA ASP A 43 0.62 1.31 -2.60
C ASP A 43 0.99 1.61 -1.13
N ILE A 44 0.32 0.92 -0.20
CA ILE A 44 0.59 1.06 1.24
C ILE A 44 2.04 0.73 1.55
N ARG A 45 2.64 -0.26 0.88
CA ARG A 45 4.05 -0.61 1.07
C ARG A 45 5.04 0.53 0.80
N ALA A 46 4.65 1.53 0.01
CA ALA A 46 5.50 2.67 -0.35
C ALA A 46 5.31 3.88 0.59
N GLY A 47 4.44 3.77 1.59
CA GLY A 47 4.25 4.79 2.62
C GLY A 47 5.26 4.67 3.75
N ASP A 48 5.54 5.80 4.40
CA ASP A 48 6.28 5.84 5.66
C ASP A 48 5.29 5.76 6.82
N TRP A 49 5.36 4.66 7.56
CA TRP A 49 4.43 4.31 8.62
C TRP A 49 5.18 4.15 9.95
N SER A 50 4.65 4.79 10.98
CA SER A 50 5.08 4.57 12.36
C SER A 50 4.73 3.16 12.83
N VAL A 51 5.38 2.71 13.92
CA VAL A 51 5.14 1.38 14.50
C VAL A 51 3.67 1.18 14.86
N ALA A 52 3.01 2.19 15.44
CA ALA A 52 1.59 2.14 15.78
C ALA A 52 0.68 2.02 14.54
N GLU A 53 1.03 2.70 13.45
CA GLU A 53 0.29 2.59 12.18
C GLU A 53 0.49 1.22 11.54
N VAL A 54 1.69 0.63 11.66
CA VAL A 54 1.98 -0.73 11.16
C VAL A 54 1.15 -1.79 11.89
N GLU A 55 0.97 -1.67 13.21
CA GLU A 55 0.10 -2.56 13.98
C GLU A 55 -1.34 -2.53 13.43
N LEU A 56 -1.89 -1.34 13.21
CA LEU A 56 -3.21 -1.19 12.61
C LEU A 56 -3.25 -1.76 11.18
N LEU A 57 -2.25 -1.47 10.35
CA LEU A 57 -2.17 -1.99 8.98
C LEU A 57 -2.14 -3.53 8.93
N ASN A 58 -1.49 -4.16 9.90
CA ASN A 58 -1.45 -5.62 10.03
C ASN A 58 -2.83 -6.21 10.38
N GLU A 59 -3.65 -5.52 11.18
CA GLU A 59 -5.05 -5.91 11.40
C GLU A 59 -5.90 -5.75 10.12
N MET A 60 -5.59 -4.71 9.33
CA MET A 60 -6.36 -4.37 8.13
C MET A 60 -6.11 -5.33 6.96
N LEU A 61 -4.98 -6.05 6.92
CA LEU A 61 -4.61 -7.04 5.90
C LEU A 61 -4.82 -6.56 4.45
N LEU A 62 -4.48 -5.30 4.18
CA LEU A 62 -4.65 -4.69 2.86
C LEU A 62 -3.87 -5.44 1.78
N LEU A 63 -4.41 -5.50 0.56
CA LEU A 63 -3.71 -6.15 -0.56
C LEU A 63 -2.43 -5.41 -0.94
N THR A 64 -2.47 -4.08 -0.94
CA THR A 64 -1.35 -3.20 -1.35
C THR A 64 -0.26 -3.05 -0.28
N SER A 65 -0.41 -3.68 0.90
CA SER A 65 0.68 -3.81 1.87
C SER A 65 1.53 -5.06 1.64
N LYS A 66 1.04 -6.03 0.85
CA LYS A 66 1.77 -7.27 0.58
C LYS A 66 2.94 -6.99 -0.37
N PRO A 67 4.12 -7.60 -0.11
CA PRO A 67 5.23 -7.54 -1.06
C PRO A 67 4.87 -8.32 -2.34
N TYR A 68 5.40 -7.87 -3.48
CA TYR A 68 5.22 -8.53 -4.77
C TYR A 68 6.53 -8.54 -5.58
N VAL A 69 6.61 -9.51 -6.49
CA VAL A 69 7.72 -9.72 -7.41
C VAL A 69 7.17 -9.71 -8.83
N TRP A 70 7.86 -9.05 -9.75
CA TRP A 70 7.47 -8.98 -11.16
C TRP A 70 8.13 -10.13 -11.92
N LEU A 71 7.31 -10.98 -12.52
CA LEU A 71 7.76 -12.02 -13.44
C LEU A 71 7.43 -11.58 -14.86
N LEU A 72 8.46 -11.39 -15.68
CA LEU A 72 8.29 -10.99 -17.07
C LEU A 72 8.43 -12.22 -17.95
N ASN A 73 7.38 -12.55 -18.69
CA ASN A 73 7.45 -13.67 -19.61
C ASN A 73 8.15 -13.22 -20.91
N LEU A 74 9.21 -13.93 -21.30
CA LEU A 74 9.99 -13.67 -22.51
C LEU A 74 10.02 -14.90 -23.42
N SER A 75 10.25 -14.68 -24.71
CA SER A 75 10.63 -15.76 -25.61
C SER A 75 12.01 -16.28 -25.23
N GLU A 76 12.28 -17.56 -25.47
CA GLU A 76 13.58 -18.18 -25.15
C GLU A 76 14.75 -17.40 -25.76
N GLY A 77 14.62 -16.99 -27.03
CA GLY A 77 15.63 -16.21 -27.73
C GLY A 77 15.92 -14.86 -27.08
N ASP A 78 14.89 -14.15 -26.60
CA ASP A 78 15.04 -12.85 -25.94
C ASP A 78 15.64 -13.00 -24.53
N TYR A 79 15.26 -14.05 -23.82
CA TYR A 79 15.80 -14.38 -22.50
C TYR A 79 17.29 -14.68 -22.57
N VAL A 80 17.71 -15.57 -23.48
CA VAL A 80 19.12 -15.94 -23.69
C VAL A 80 19.95 -14.73 -24.14
N ARG A 81 19.42 -13.90 -25.05
CA ARG A 81 20.10 -12.69 -25.53
C ARG A 81 20.08 -11.54 -24.53
N LYS A 82 19.28 -11.64 -23.45
CA LYS A 82 19.04 -10.59 -22.44
C LYS A 82 18.65 -9.25 -23.05
N LYS A 83 17.91 -9.28 -24.15
CA LYS A 83 17.53 -8.08 -24.90
C LYS A 83 16.11 -8.22 -25.39
N ASN A 84 15.24 -7.33 -24.93
CA ASN A 84 13.86 -7.24 -25.37
C ASN A 84 13.45 -5.76 -25.44
N LYS A 85 12.62 -5.40 -26.44
CA LYS A 85 12.15 -4.03 -26.67
C LYS A 85 11.38 -3.45 -25.47
N TRP A 86 10.71 -4.30 -24.70
CA TRP A 86 9.84 -3.92 -23.59
C TRP A 86 10.54 -3.93 -22.25
N LEU A 87 11.59 -4.74 -22.08
CA LEU A 87 12.28 -4.89 -20.80
C LEU A 87 12.76 -3.55 -20.20
N PRO A 88 13.39 -2.61 -20.94
CA PRO A 88 13.78 -1.31 -20.38
C PRO A 88 12.57 -0.47 -19.95
N LYS A 89 11.50 -0.46 -20.77
CA LYS A 89 10.29 0.33 -20.50
C LYS A 89 9.55 -0.16 -19.27
N ILE A 90 9.44 -1.48 -19.12
CA ILE A 90 8.77 -2.11 -17.98
C ILE A 90 9.61 -1.93 -16.73
N LYS A 91 10.94 -2.02 -16.83
CA LYS A 91 11.84 -1.75 -15.71
C LYS A 91 11.70 -0.32 -15.20
N GLU A 92 11.70 0.66 -16.09
CA GLU A 92 11.47 2.09 -15.76
C GLU A 92 10.09 2.32 -15.11
N TRP A 93 9.04 1.67 -15.64
CA TRP A 93 7.71 1.75 -15.05
C TRP A 93 7.66 1.13 -13.65
N VAL A 94 8.26 -0.05 -13.46
CA VAL A 94 8.34 -0.70 -12.15
C VAL A 94 9.08 0.16 -11.14
N ASP A 95 10.23 0.73 -11.53
CA ASP A 95 11.05 1.57 -10.66
C ASP A 95 10.31 2.85 -10.23
N SER A 96 9.45 3.40 -11.08
CA SER A 96 8.60 4.55 -10.74
C SER A 96 7.33 4.21 -9.94
N HIS A 97 6.89 2.95 -9.91
CA HIS A 97 5.63 2.51 -9.27
C HIS A 97 5.87 1.63 -8.02
N GLY A 98 6.82 2.04 -7.18
CA GLY A 98 7.14 1.38 -5.91
C GLY A 98 8.23 0.31 -6.00
N GLY A 99 8.77 0.06 -7.20
CA GLY A 99 9.91 -0.81 -7.42
C GLY A 99 9.62 -2.28 -7.13
N GLY A 100 10.70 -3.00 -6.82
CA GLY A 100 10.69 -4.42 -6.52
C GLY A 100 11.59 -5.22 -7.44
N ALA A 101 11.75 -6.50 -7.11
CA ALA A 101 12.48 -7.43 -7.94
C ALA A 101 11.72 -7.68 -9.25
N LEU A 102 12.41 -7.49 -10.38
CA LEU A 102 11.94 -7.86 -11.70
C LEU A 102 12.79 -9.01 -12.21
N ILE A 103 12.14 -10.13 -12.51
CA ILE A 103 12.74 -11.36 -13.00
C ILE A 103 12.28 -11.52 -14.45
N PRO A 104 13.19 -11.32 -15.43
CA PRO A 104 12.92 -11.53 -16.85
C PRO A 104 12.76 -13.00 -17.23
#